data_AF-A0A3N0GKK8-F1
#
_entry.id   AF-A0A3N0GKK8-F1
#
_cell.length_a   1.000
_cell.length_b   1.000
_cell.length_c   1.000
_cell.angle_alpha   90.00
_cell.angle_beta   90.00
_cell.angle_gamma   90.00
#
_symmetry.space_group_name_H-M   'P 1'
#
loop_
_entity.id
_entity.type
_entity.pdbx_description
1 polymer ?
#
loop_
_entity_poly.entity_id
_entity_poly.type
_entity_poly.pdbx_seq_one_letter_code
_entity_poly.pdbx_strand_id
1 'polypeptide(L)'
;MSTIDSAWAIHELEAFVHASGDDGMYQREPDEVVAEHAHVAEQILDRVVPGWRDWDDQRPQKLRAYDSWGHLRHCVSRGIAALKRQDELREKLGDDAPLISAARLHPWVWDGARSLWQSGHYRSAVEDAAKKLNAETQNKLGRRDVSETDLFKQAFSLDVATPGRARLRRRTPDGSVTYKSVQRGAWALAEGIYAGIRNPFNHEDPKDIDEQTGLEYLAALSVLARWVDDAEVEVAP
;
A
#
# COMPACT_ATOMS: atom_id res chain seq x y z
N MET A 1 12.01 -4.99 -12.81
CA MET A 1 11.03 -4.19 -13.59
C MET A 1 11.84 -3.50 -14.68
N SER A 2 11.45 -3.64 -15.95
CA SER A 2 12.18 -2.99 -17.04
C SER A 2 12.11 -1.48 -16.85
N THR A 3 13.25 -0.83 -16.65
CA THR A 3 13.34 0.63 -16.65
C THR A 3 12.91 1.11 -18.04
N ILE A 4 12.03 2.10 -18.10
CA ILE A 4 11.65 2.71 -19.37
C ILE A 4 12.90 3.28 -20.05
N ASP A 5 13.05 3.07 -21.35
CA ASP A 5 14.10 3.76 -22.11
C ASP A 5 13.65 5.21 -22.31
N SER A 6 14.11 6.09 -21.42
CA SER A 6 13.74 7.51 -21.45
C SER A 6 14.18 8.21 -22.72
N ALA A 7 15.28 7.79 -23.35
CA ALA A 7 15.77 8.41 -24.59
C ALA A 7 14.85 8.07 -25.77
N TRP A 8 14.48 6.79 -25.90
CA TRP A 8 13.48 6.36 -26.89
C TRP A 8 12.13 7.03 -26.65
N ALA A 9 11.64 7.03 -25.39
CA ALA A 9 10.35 7.61 -25.07
C ALA A 9 10.29 9.12 -25.36
N ILE A 10 11.34 9.88 -25.03
CA ILE A 10 11.43 11.31 -25.39
C ILE A 10 11.40 11.49 -26.91
N HIS A 11 12.13 10.66 -27.66
CA HIS A 11 12.18 10.74 -29.11
C HIS A 11 10.79 10.55 -29.76
N GLU A 12 10.05 9.52 -29.35
CA GLU A 12 8.69 9.25 -29.87
C GLU A 12 7.70 10.38 -29.51
N LEU A 13 7.80 10.91 -28.30
CA LEU A 13 6.98 12.04 -27.86
C LEU A 13 7.29 13.32 -28.66
N GLU A 14 8.57 13.59 -28.94
CA GLU A 14 8.99 14.72 -29.78
C GLU A 14 8.56 14.54 -31.24
N ALA A 15 8.56 13.30 -31.76
CA ALA A 15 8.06 12.96 -33.09
C ALA A 15 6.55 13.26 -33.23
N PHE A 16 5.75 12.89 -32.23
CA PHE A 16 4.32 13.24 -32.22
C PHE A 16 4.09 14.76 -32.23
N VAL A 17 4.83 15.51 -31.39
CA VAL A 17 4.71 16.98 -31.35
C VAL A 17 5.11 17.61 -32.68
N HIS A 18 6.12 17.05 -33.35
CA HIS A 18 6.54 17.51 -34.66
C HIS A 18 5.50 17.24 -35.74
N ALA A 19 4.97 16.02 -35.82
CA ALA A 19 4.01 15.58 -36.84
C ALA A 19 2.65 16.27 -36.68
N SER A 20 2.19 16.47 -35.45
CA SER A 20 0.92 17.15 -35.13
C SER A 20 1.02 18.68 -35.14
N GLY A 21 2.19 19.26 -35.44
CA GLY A 21 2.35 20.71 -35.55
C GLY A 21 1.86 21.28 -36.88
N ASP A 22 1.63 22.59 -36.91
CA ASP A 22 1.24 23.31 -38.13
C ASP A 22 2.45 23.94 -38.81
N ASP A 23 2.45 23.98 -40.15
CA ASP A 23 3.40 24.76 -40.96
C ASP A 23 2.73 26.01 -41.55
N GLY A 24 1.91 26.68 -40.73
CA GLY A 24 1.20 27.92 -41.07
C GLY A 24 -0.31 27.71 -41.26
N MET A 25 -0.74 27.12 -42.38
CA MET A 25 -2.18 26.98 -42.72
C MET A 25 -2.68 25.52 -42.70
N TYR A 26 -1.78 24.55 -42.68
CA TYR A 26 -2.09 23.12 -42.69
C TYR A 26 -1.20 22.37 -41.70
N GLN A 27 -1.74 21.28 -41.16
CA GLN A 27 -1.00 20.30 -40.37
C GLN A 27 0.14 19.71 -41.21
N ARG A 28 1.31 19.48 -40.60
CA ARG A 28 2.51 19.01 -41.31
C ARG A 28 2.33 17.64 -41.93
N GLU A 29 1.72 16.73 -41.18
CA GLU A 29 1.50 15.35 -41.60
C GLU A 29 0.00 15.04 -41.71
N PRO A 30 -0.40 14.09 -42.58
CA PRO A 30 -1.77 13.60 -42.64
C PRO A 30 -2.23 13.04 -41.29
N ASP A 31 -3.54 13.16 -41.00
CA ASP A 31 -4.11 12.71 -39.72
C ASP A 31 -3.84 11.23 -39.40
N GLU A 32 -3.76 10.36 -40.41
CA GLU A 32 -3.43 8.94 -40.22
C GLU A 32 -2.03 8.76 -39.63
N VAL A 33 -1.04 9.50 -40.14
CA VAL A 33 0.36 9.47 -39.66
C VAL A 33 0.44 10.04 -38.25
N VAL A 34 -0.28 11.12 -37.98
CA VAL A 34 -0.33 11.71 -36.63
C VAL A 34 -1.00 10.77 -35.63
N ALA A 35 -2.03 10.02 -36.04
CA ALA A 35 -2.69 9.04 -35.19
C ALA A 35 -1.77 7.86 -34.82
N GLU A 36 -0.87 7.43 -35.71
CA GLU A 36 0.15 6.41 -35.39
C GLU A 36 1.11 6.89 -34.29
N HIS A 37 1.63 8.11 -34.44
CA HIS A 37 2.47 8.72 -33.41
C HIS A 37 1.70 8.98 -32.11
N ALA A 38 0.43 9.38 -32.21
CA ALA A 38 -0.44 9.58 -31.06
C ALA A 38 -0.61 8.29 -30.25
N HIS A 39 -0.84 7.15 -30.92
CA HIS A 39 -0.98 5.86 -30.25
C HIS A 39 0.24 5.53 -29.39
N VAL A 40 1.44 5.69 -29.94
CA VAL A 40 2.70 5.46 -29.20
C VAL A 40 2.84 6.45 -28.04
N ALA A 41 2.55 7.73 -28.29
CA ALA A 41 2.60 8.78 -27.26
C ALA A 41 1.65 8.50 -26.09
N GLU A 42 0.43 8.03 -26.36
CA GLU A 42 -0.54 7.64 -25.34
C GLU A 42 -0.02 6.48 -24.47
N GLN A 43 0.60 5.45 -25.07
CA GLN A 43 1.17 4.32 -24.34
C GLN A 43 2.36 4.72 -23.45
N ILE A 44 3.11 5.75 -23.86
CA ILE A 44 4.17 6.34 -23.05
C ILE A 44 3.55 7.14 -21.90
N LEU A 45 2.57 8.00 -22.18
CA LEU A 45 1.90 8.83 -21.18
C LEU A 45 1.19 8.00 -20.10
N ASP A 46 0.55 6.88 -20.46
CA ASP A 46 -0.07 5.95 -19.50
C ASP A 46 0.93 5.42 -18.46
N ARG A 47 2.23 5.37 -18.79
CA ARG A 47 3.31 4.93 -17.89
C ARG A 47 4.00 6.08 -17.14
N VAL A 48 4.21 7.20 -17.82
CA VAL A 48 5.02 8.32 -17.31
C VAL A 48 4.20 9.32 -16.50
N VAL A 49 2.92 9.49 -16.84
CA VAL A 49 2.03 10.47 -16.22
C VAL A 49 0.69 9.81 -15.89
N PRO A 50 0.60 9.00 -14.82
CA PRO A 50 -0.65 8.34 -14.45
C PRO A 50 -1.81 9.33 -14.28
N GLY A 51 -2.99 8.99 -14.81
CA GLY A 51 -4.19 9.83 -14.73
C GLY A 51 -4.24 11.00 -15.72
N TRP A 52 -3.31 11.09 -16.69
CA TRP A 52 -3.35 12.14 -17.73
C TRP A 52 -4.64 12.13 -18.55
N ARG A 53 -5.30 10.98 -18.71
CA ARG A 53 -6.57 10.83 -19.45
C ARG A 53 -7.75 11.52 -18.76
N ASP A 54 -7.66 11.76 -17.46
CA ASP A 54 -8.70 12.46 -16.68
C ASP A 54 -8.51 13.98 -16.71
N TRP A 55 -7.47 14.49 -17.38
CA TRP A 55 -7.24 15.93 -17.47
C TRP A 55 -8.23 16.58 -18.42
N ASP A 56 -9.02 17.51 -17.91
CA ASP A 56 -10.01 18.21 -18.72
C ASP A 56 -9.34 19.11 -19.77
N ASP A 57 -9.82 19.04 -21.01
CA ASP A 57 -9.39 19.94 -22.08
C ASP A 57 -10.09 21.29 -21.94
N GLN A 58 -9.48 22.21 -21.19
CA GLN A 58 -10.02 23.55 -20.92
C GLN A 58 -10.02 24.48 -22.15
N ARG A 59 -9.58 24.02 -23.33
CA ARG A 59 -9.58 24.83 -24.54
C ARG A 59 -11.03 25.13 -25.00
N PRO A 60 -11.30 26.34 -25.53
CA PRO A 60 -12.58 26.68 -26.15
C PRO A 60 -13.04 25.64 -27.18
N GLN A 61 -14.34 25.31 -27.20
CA GLN A 61 -14.89 24.29 -28.11
C GLN A 61 -14.55 24.54 -29.59
N LYS A 62 -14.51 25.80 -30.04
CA LYS A 62 -14.12 26.17 -31.40
C LYS A 62 -12.67 25.78 -31.72
N LEU A 63 -11.77 25.89 -30.75
CA LEU A 63 -10.37 25.48 -30.92
C LEU A 63 -10.25 23.95 -30.91
N ARG A 64 -11.04 23.24 -30.07
CA ARG A 64 -11.07 21.77 -30.06
C ARG A 64 -11.55 21.16 -31.38
N ALA A 65 -12.46 21.85 -32.08
CA ALA A 65 -12.95 21.42 -33.38
C ALA A 65 -11.95 21.66 -34.53
N TYR A 66 -11.05 22.62 -34.37
CA TYR A 66 -10.01 22.95 -35.36
C TYR A 66 -8.70 22.20 -35.09
N ASP A 67 -8.39 21.95 -33.82
CA ASP A 67 -7.14 21.34 -33.35
C ASP A 67 -7.45 20.17 -32.40
N SER A 68 -7.72 19.01 -33.00
CA SER A 68 -8.00 17.75 -32.30
C SER A 68 -6.82 17.28 -31.45
N TRP A 69 -5.59 17.52 -31.91
CA TRP A 69 -4.37 17.02 -31.30
C TRP A 69 -3.79 17.90 -30.19
N GLY A 70 -4.20 19.17 -30.07
CA GLY A 70 -3.56 20.10 -29.14
C GLY A 70 -3.66 19.75 -27.66
N HIS A 71 -4.71 19.04 -27.23
CA HIS A 71 -4.79 18.52 -25.86
C HIS A 71 -3.72 17.46 -25.61
N LEU A 72 -3.59 16.51 -26.55
CA LEU A 72 -2.56 15.48 -26.48
C LEU A 72 -1.16 16.10 -26.53
N ARG A 73 -0.90 17.11 -27.37
CA ARG A 73 0.39 17.85 -27.38
C ARG A 73 0.72 18.49 -26.03
N HIS A 74 -0.27 19.04 -25.34
CA HIS A 74 -0.09 19.58 -24.00
C HIS A 74 0.29 18.47 -22.99
N CYS A 75 -0.39 17.32 -23.03
CA CYS A 75 -0.07 16.16 -22.20
C CYS A 75 1.32 15.60 -22.51
N VAL A 76 1.67 15.45 -23.79
CA VAL A 76 2.99 15.02 -24.26
C VAL A 76 4.10 15.95 -23.78
N SER A 77 3.90 17.27 -23.83
CA SER A 77 4.87 18.24 -23.32
C SER A 77 5.17 18.04 -21.83
N ARG A 78 4.15 17.70 -21.03
CA ARG A 78 4.32 17.37 -19.60
C ARG A 78 5.00 16.00 -19.41
N GLY A 79 4.71 15.02 -20.27
CA GLY A 79 5.38 13.72 -20.30
C GLY A 79 6.88 13.82 -20.61
N ILE A 80 7.27 14.63 -21.60
CA ILE A 80 8.68 14.92 -21.91
C ILE A 80 9.39 15.55 -20.71
N ALA A 81 8.75 16.53 -20.06
CA ALA A 81 9.31 17.16 -18.86
C ALA A 81 9.49 16.17 -17.71
N ALA A 82 8.51 15.27 -17.51
CA ALA A 82 8.59 14.21 -16.51
C ALA A 82 9.76 13.25 -16.77
N LEU A 83 9.99 12.83 -18.02
CA LEU A 83 11.12 11.96 -18.40
C LEU A 83 12.48 12.68 -18.26
N LYS A 84 12.60 13.92 -18.76
CA LYS A 84 13.86 14.69 -18.71
C LYS A 84 14.29 15.03 -17.28
N ARG A 85 13.32 15.27 -16.39
CA ARG A 85 13.57 15.68 -15.01
C ARG A 85 13.34 14.56 -14.00
N GLN A 86 13.17 13.32 -14.43
CA GLN A 86 12.82 12.21 -13.55
C GLN A 86 13.85 12.04 -12.42
N ASP A 87 15.14 12.05 -12.76
CA ASP A 87 16.22 11.86 -11.78
C ASP A 87 16.33 13.05 -10.84
N GLU A 88 16.21 14.28 -11.35
CA GLU A 88 16.18 15.51 -10.56
C GLU A 88 15.00 15.50 -9.57
N LEU A 89 13.79 15.16 -10.04
CA LEU A 89 12.59 15.11 -9.22
C LEU A 89 12.70 14.02 -8.15
N ARG A 90 13.22 12.83 -8.48
CA ARG A 90 13.48 11.77 -7.48
C ARG A 90 14.50 12.18 -6.44
N GLU A 91 15.58 12.83 -6.86
CA GLU A 91 16.62 13.30 -5.94
C GLU A 91 16.09 14.38 -5.00
N LYS A 92 15.27 15.31 -5.51
CA LYS A 92 14.81 16.46 -4.73
C LYS A 92 13.51 16.24 -3.96
N LEU A 93 12.61 15.39 -4.46
CA LEU A 93 11.30 15.14 -3.87
C LEU A 93 11.17 13.77 -3.22
N GLY A 94 12.13 12.87 -3.46
CA GLY A 94 12.07 11.47 -3.01
C GLY A 94 11.35 10.56 -4.02
N ASP A 95 11.05 9.34 -3.59
CA ASP A 95 10.31 8.36 -4.40
C ASP A 95 8.79 8.54 -4.25
N ASP A 96 8.02 8.29 -5.31
CA ASP A 96 6.54 8.38 -5.30
C ASP A 96 5.90 7.07 -4.80
N ALA A 97 6.54 6.46 -3.80
CA ALA A 97 6.09 5.22 -3.22
C ALA A 97 4.80 5.43 -2.41
N PRO A 98 3.85 4.48 -2.44
CA PRO A 98 2.65 4.58 -1.62
C PRO A 98 3.00 4.71 -0.13
N LEU A 99 2.47 5.75 0.52
CA LEU A 99 2.63 5.96 1.96
C LEU A 99 1.54 5.22 2.75
N ILE A 100 1.94 4.47 3.77
CA ILE A 100 1.01 3.90 4.74
C ILE A 100 0.71 4.95 5.80
N SER A 101 -0.52 5.45 5.83
CA SER A 101 -0.98 6.33 6.90
C SER A 101 -1.27 5.53 8.17
N ALA A 102 -0.67 5.93 9.29
CA ALA A 102 -0.92 5.30 10.60
C ALA A 102 -2.40 5.31 10.98
N ALA A 103 -3.15 6.35 10.58
CA ALA A 103 -4.58 6.47 10.81
C ALA A 103 -5.43 5.45 10.02
N ARG A 104 -4.86 4.81 9.00
CA ARG A 104 -5.51 3.75 8.20
C ARG A 104 -5.11 2.34 8.67
N LEU A 105 -4.31 2.21 9.72
CA LEU A 105 -4.04 0.93 10.36
C LEU A 105 -5.30 0.40 11.06
N HIS A 106 -5.25 -0.86 11.47
CA HIS A 106 -6.38 -1.50 12.17
C HIS A 106 -6.78 -0.70 13.42
N PRO A 107 -8.09 -0.47 13.68
CA PRO A 107 -8.56 0.35 14.80
C PRO A 107 -7.97 -0.07 16.15
N TRP A 108 -7.93 -1.38 16.44
CA TRP A 108 -7.35 -1.88 17.70
C TRP A 108 -5.88 -1.47 17.91
N VAL A 109 -5.13 -1.33 16.83
CA VAL A 109 -3.70 -0.98 16.88
C VAL A 109 -3.55 0.53 16.97
N TRP A 110 -4.18 1.28 16.06
CA TRP A 110 -4.04 2.73 16.03
C TRP A 110 -4.61 3.38 17.29
N ASP A 111 -5.78 2.94 17.76
CA ASP A 111 -6.38 3.49 18.99
C ASP A 111 -5.53 3.21 20.24
N GLY A 112 -4.74 2.13 20.25
CA GLY A 112 -3.81 1.83 21.33
C GLY A 112 -2.54 2.67 21.27
N ALA A 113 -2.04 2.93 20.07
CA ALA A 113 -0.80 3.69 19.86
C ALA A 113 -0.97 5.21 19.89
N ARG A 114 -2.12 5.73 19.43
CA ARG A 114 -2.31 7.13 19.02
C ARG A 114 -1.84 8.16 20.05
N SER A 115 -2.18 7.98 21.34
CA SER A 115 -1.86 8.96 22.38
C SER A 115 -0.35 9.10 22.59
N LEU A 116 0.37 7.98 22.69
CA LEU A 116 1.81 7.95 22.89
C LEU A 116 2.56 8.31 21.61
N TRP A 117 2.02 7.90 20.46
CA TRP A 117 2.56 8.26 19.15
C TRP A 117 2.63 9.78 18.94
N GLN A 118 1.55 10.48 19.24
CA GLN A 118 1.48 11.95 19.12
C GLN A 118 2.46 12.67 20.06
N SER A 119 2.89 12.00 21.13
CA SER A 119 3.86 12.54 22.10
C SER A 119 5.31 12.16 21.76
N GLY A 120 5.54 11.44 20.66
CA GLY A 120 6.87 10.99 20.23
C GLY A 120 7.40 9.77 20.99
N HIS A 121 6.55 9.06 21.73
CA HIS A 121 6.92 7.87 22.50
C HIS A 121 6.64 6.59 21.69
N TYR A 122 7.40 6.37 20.63
CA TYR A 122 7.09 5.36 19.61
C TYR A 122 7.15 3.93 20.14
N ARG A 123 8.17 3.59 20.95
CA ARG A 123 8.27 2.28 21.60
C ARG A 123 7.05 1.99 22.47
N SER A 124 6.71 2.92 23.35
CA SER A 124 5.57 2.75 24.26
C SER A 124 4.25 2.69 23.49
N ALA A 125 4.12 3.42 22.39
CA ALA A 125 2.95 3.34 21.51
C ALA A 125 2.80 1.93 20.89
N VAL A 126 3.90 1.30 20.46
CA VAL A 126 3.90 -0.08 19.95
C VAL A 126 3.53 -1.08 21.05
N GLU A 127 4.08 -0.93 22.25
CA GLU A 127 3.75 -1.78 23.39
C GLU A 127 2.26 -1.71 23.75
N ASP A 128 1.70 -0.51 23.82
CA ASP A 128 0.30 -0.32 24.17
C ASP A 128 -0.64 -0.82 23.07
N ALA A 129 -0.26 -0.67 21.79
CA ALA A 129 -0.97 -1.31 20.69
C ALA A 129 -0.95 -2.84 20.80
N ALA A 130 0.19 -3.45 21.15
CA ALA A 130 0.29 -4.89 21.36
C ALA A 130 -0.56 -5.36 22.56
N LYS A 131 -0.54 -4.64 23.68
CA LYS A 131 -1.39 -4.92 24.85
C LYS A 131 -2.87 -4.85 24.48
N LYS A 132 -3.27 -3.83 23.72
CA LYS A 132 -4.65 -3.68 23.24
C LYS A 132 -5.05 -4.81 22.31
N LEU A 133 -4.22 -5.19 21.34
CA LEU A 133 -4.48 -6.34 20.48
C LEU A 133 -4.66 -7.65 21.28
N ASN A 134 -3.81 -7.89 22.29
CA ASN A 134 -3.98 -9.05 23.16
C ASN A 134 -5.34 -9.03 23.88
N ALA A 135 -5.72 -7.89 24.45
CA ALA A 135 -6.99 -7.72 25.15
C ALA A 135 -8.21 -7.91 24.24
N GLU A 136 -8.18 -7.36 23.02
CA GLU A 136 -9.28 -7.54 22.06
C GLU A 136 -9.36 -8.98 21.56
N THR A 137 -8.22 -9.66 21.39
CA THR A 137 -8.21 -11.10 21.07
C THR A 137 -8.84 -11.93 22.20
N GLN A 138 -8.50 -11.62 23.46
CA GLN A 138 -9.10 -12.24 24.64
C GLN A 138 -10.62 -12.00 24.70
N ASN A 139 -11.05 -10.76 24.45
CA ASN A 139 -12.48 -10.40 24.40
C ASN A 139 -13.21 -11.18 23.31
N LYS A 140 -12.64 -11.26 22.10
CA LYS A 140 -13.21 -11.99 20.98
C LYS A 140 -13.35 -13.49 21.25
N LEU A 141 -12.39 -14.09 21.94
CA LEU A 141 -12.43 -15.50 22.32
C LEU A 141 -13.26 -15.79 23.59
N GLY A 142 -13.66 -14.75 24.33
CA GLY A 142 -14.27 -14.92 25.65
C GLY A 142 -13.33 -15.59 26.67
N ARG A 143 -12.00 -15.43 26.51
CA ARG A 143 -10.98 -16.08 27.34
C ARG A 143 -10.02 -15.06 27.95
N ARG A 144 -9.72 -15.22 29.24
CA ARG A 144 -8.75 -14.38 29.97
C ARG A 144 -7.69 -15.19 30.72
N ASP A 145 -7.72 -16.51 30.58
CA ASP A 145 -6.83 -17.45 31.27
C ASP A 145 -5.45 -17.55 30.62
N VAL A 146 -5.33 -17.12 29.36
CA VAL A 146 -4.09 -17.17 28.56
C VAL A 146 -3.84 -15.82 27.89
N SER A 147 -2.57 -15.47 27.67
CA SER A 147 -2.16 -14.20 27.08
C SER A 147 -0.99 -14.38 26.11
N GLU A 148 -0.78 -13.36 25.28
CA GLU A 148 0.39 -13.21 24.40
C GLU A 148 0.59 -14.44 23.52
N THR A 149 1.83 -14.91 23.38
CA THR A 149 2.19 -16.04 22.52
C THR A 149 1.31 -17.27 22.78
N ASP A 150 1.00 -17.59 24.03
CA ASP A 150 0.18 -18.76 24.36
C ASP A 150 -1.29 -18.56 23.96
N LEU A 151 -1.83 -17.34 24.10
CA LEU A 151 -3.17 -17.00 23.60
C LEU A 151 -3.26 -17.25 22.10
N PHE A 152 -2.34 -16.71 21.29
CA PHE A 152 -2.41 -16.84 19.84
C PHE A 152 -2.13 -18.26 19.36
N LYS A 153 -1.21 -18.97 20.03
CA LYS A 153 -0.95 -20.40 19.79
C LYS A 153 -2.20 -21.24 19.99
N GLN A 154 -2.91 -21.03 21.10
CA GLN A 154 -4.13 -21.75 21.39
C GLN A 154 -5.30 -21.28 20.51
N ALA A 155 -5.38 -19.98 20.21
CA ALA A 155 -6.44 -19.42 19.38
C ALA A 155 -6.43 -20.00 17.97
N PHE A 156 -5.27 -20.02 17.31
CA PHE A 156 -5.11 -20.53 15.93
C PHE A 156 -4.70 -22.01 15.87
N SER A 157 -4.79 -22.76 16.98
CA SER A 157 -4.51 -24.20 16.97
C SER A 157 -5.49 -24.95 16.05
N LEU A 158 -5.02 -26.02 15.41
CA LEU A 158 -5.85 -26.91 14.60
C LEU A 158 -6.73 -27.84 15.45
N ASP A 159 -6.55 -27.85 16.77
CA ASP A 159 -7.36 -28.64 17.69
C ASP A 159 -8.83 -28.20 17.66
N VAL A 160 -9.74 -29.13 17.94
CA VAL A 160 -11.17 -28.85 18.07
C VAL A 160 -11.40 -27.90 19.26
N ALA A 161 -12.38 -27.00 19.14
CA ALA A 161 -12.80 -26.13 20.23
C ALA A 161 -13.38 -26.98 21.39
N THR A 162 -12.95 -26.68 22.63
CA THR A 162 -13.50 -27.31 23.83
C THR A 162 -14.14 -26.26 24.74
N PRO A 163 -15.00 -26.64 25.71
CA PRO A 163 -15.65 -25.68 26.59
C PRO A 163 -14.62 -24.75 27.27
N GLY A 164 -14.82 -23.44 27.12
CA GLY A 164 -13.89 -22.41 27.62
C GLY A 164 -12.60 -22.25 26.80
N ARG A 165 -12.43 -22.97 25.68
CA ARG A 165 -11.27 -22.92 24.78
C ARG A 165 -11.71 -22.76 23.32
N ALA A 166 -12.37 -21.64 23.03
CA ALA A 166 -12.73 -21.25 21.68
C ALA A 166 -11.48 -21.12 20.77
N ARG A 167 -11.70 -21.28 19.46
CA ARG A 167 -10.66 -21.20 18.42
C ARG A 167 -10.99 -20.13 17.41
N LEU A 168 -9.97 -19.53 16.82
CA LEU A 168 -10.09 -18.62 15.69
C LEU A 168 -9.84 -19.38 14.39
N ARG A 169 -10.78 -19.25 13.45
CA ARG A 169 -10.72 -19.87 12.13
C ARG A 169 -10.63 -18.78 11.06
N ARG A 170 -9.44 -18.59 10.48
CA ARG A 170 -9.22 -17.67 9.35
C ARG A 170 -9.84 -18.09 8.02
N ARG A 171 -10.27 -19.35 7.93
CA ARG A 171 -10.93 -19.94 6.78
C ARG A 171 -11.79 -21.09 7.29
N THR A 172 -12.89 -21.37 6.59
CA THR A 172 -13.70 -22.57 6.80
C THR A 172 -12.82 -23.83 6.85
N PRO A 173 -12.95 -24.68 7.89
CA PRO A 173 -12.21 -25.92 7.98
C PRO A 173 -12.59 -26.88 6.83
N ASP A 174 -11.67 -27.05 5.86
CA ASP A 174 -11.84 -27.94 4.70
C ASP A 174 -10.85 -29.13 4.73
N GLY A 175 -10.03 -29.23 5.77
CA GLY A 175 -8.99 -30.25 5.93
C GLY A 175 -7.78 -30.10 5.00
N SER A 176 -7.78 -29.11 4.12
CA SER A 176 -6.73 -28.90 3.12
C SER A 176 -5.38 -28.52 3.74
N VAL A 177 -4.30 -28.76 2.99
CA VAL A 177 -2.97 -28.29 3.36
C VAL A 177 -2.96 -26.76 3.47
N THR A 178 -3.69 -26.07 2.60
CA THR A 178 -3.83 -24.61 2.62
C THR A 178 -4.46 -24.11 3.91
N TYR A 179 -5.55 -24.73 4.38
CA TYR A 179 -6.15 -24.39 5.67
C TYR A 179 -5.14 -24.55 6.81
N LYS A 180 -4.43 -25.69 6.87
CA LYS A 180 -3.40 -25.94 7.90
C LYS A 180 -2.29 -24.88 7.87
N SER A 181 -1.83 -24.50 6.68
CA SER A 181 -0.79 -23.48 6.51
C SER A 181 -1.26 -22.08 6.91
N VAL A 182 -2.50 -21.71 6.60
CA VAL A 182 -3.07 -20.40 6.96
C VAL A 182 -3.17 -20.23 8.49
N GLN A 183 -3.62 -21.28 9.20
CA GLN A 183 -3.69 -21.26 10.66
C GLN A 183 -2.31 -21.22 11.30
N ARG A 184 -1.40 -22.08 10.83
CA ARG A 184 -0.01 -22.10 11.32
C ARG A 184 0.71 -20.77 11.10
N GLY A 185 0.52 -20.16 9.94
CA GLY A 185 1.11 -18.86 9.61
C GLY A 185 0.60 -17.73 10.53
N ALA A 186 -0.67 -17.78 10.94
CA ALA A 186 -1.23 -16.80 11.87
C ALA A 186 -0.60 -16.89 13.27
N TRP A 187 -0.49 -18.11 13.80
CA TRP A 187 0.23 -18.31 15.06
C TRP A 187 1.71 -17.94 14.93
N ALA A 188 2.41 -18.38 13.89
CA ALA A 188 3.84 -18.08 13.72
C ALA A 188 4.13 -16.57 13.63
N LEU A 189 3.27 -15.80 12.94
CA LEU A 189 3.39 -14.34 12.93
C LEU A 189 3.20 -13.76 14.34
N ALA A 190 2.18 -14.22 15.07
CA ALA A 190 1.93 -13.74 16.43
C ALA A 190 3.10 -14.05 17.37
N GLU A 191 3.66 -15.26 17.31
CA GLU A 191 4.85 -15.63 18.07
C GLU A 191 6.03 -14.71 17.74
N GLY A 192 6.29 -14.45 16.45
CA GLY A 192 7.35 -13.53 16.03
C GLY A 192 7.14 -12.10 16.52
N ILE A 193 5.91 -11.59 16.47
CA ILE A 193 5.58 -10.23 16.96
C ILE A 193 5.81 -10.11 18.47
N TYR A 194 5.24 -11.02 19.26
CA TYR A 194 5.36 -10.91 20.72
C TYR A 194 6.78 -11.25 21.22
N ALA A 195 7.46 -12.21 20.60
CA ALA A 195 8.82 -12.57 20.99
C ALA A 195 9.87 -11.59 20.45
N GLY A 196 9.69 -11.04 19.26
CA GLY A 196 10.71 -10.23 18.57
C GLY A 196 10.51 -8.72 18.68
N ILE A 197 9.28 -8.24 18.88
CA ILE A 197 9.00 -6.79 18.98
C ILE A 197 8.78 -6.41 20.44
N ARG A 198 7.90 -7.12 21.16
CA ARG A 198 7.55 -6.74 22.53
C ARG A 198 8.60 -7.11 23.57
N ASN A 199 9.22 -8.29 23.48
CA ASN A 199 10.18 -8.73 24.50
C ASN A 199 11.46 -7.87 24.56
N PRO A 200 12.09 -7.46 23.45
CA PRO A 200 13.32 -6.65 23.52
C PRO A 200 13.12 -5.30 24.20
N PHE A 201 11.93 -4.69 24.10
CA PHE A 201 11.64 -3.41 24.75
C PHE A 201 11.66 -3.47 26.29
N ASN A 202 11.49 -4.65 26.88
CA ASN A 202 11.61 -4.84 28.33
C ASN A 202 13.06 -5.11 28.79
N HIS A 203 13.99 -5.36 27.87
CA HIS A 203 15.33 -5.86 28.19
C HIS A 203 16.49 -5.01 27.65
N GLU A 204 16.25 -4.08 26.71
CA GLU A 204 17.28 -3.25 26.07
C GLU A 204 17.21 -1.75 26.47
N ASP A 205 18.27 -1.01 26.15
CA ASP A 205 18.62 0.37 26.55
C ASP A 205 17.45 1.39 26.41
N PRO A 206 17.33 2.45 27.26
CA PRO A 206 16.16 3.34 27.31
C PRO A 206 15.89 4.14 26.03
N LYS A 207 16.78 4.10 25.03
CA LYS A 207 16.69 4.91 23.82
C LYS A 207 15.53 4.49 22.93
N ASP A 208 14.50 5.34 22.86
CA ASP A 208 13.31 5.13 22.03
C ASP A 208 13.67 4.76 20.58
N ILE A 209 12.76 4.02 19.94
CA ILE A 209 12.88 3.67 18.52
C ILE A 209 12.57 4.90 17.67
N ASP A 210 13.05 4.92 16.42
CA ASP A 210 12.66 5.98 15.49
C ASP A 210 11.22 5.76 14.96
N GLU A 211 10.65 6.82 14.38
CA GLU A 211 9.27 6.84 13.91
C GLU A 211 9.02 5.77 12.83
N GLN A 212 9.94 5.57 11.90
CA GLN A 212 9.79 4.63 10.80
C GLN A 212 9.77 3.19 11.33
N THR A 213 10.71 2.82 12.20
CA THR A 213 10.71 1.52 12.88
C THR A 213 9.42 1.30 13.68
N GLY A 214 8.92 2.33 14.37
CA GLY A 214 7.64 2.28 15.06
C GLY A 214 6.45 1.99 14.13
N LEU A 215 6.41 2.62 12.95
CA LEU A 215 5.33 2.43 11.97
C LEU A 215 5.35 1.01 11.40
N GLU A 216 6.54 0.47 11.14
CA GLU A 216 6.70 -0.90 10.66
C GLU A 216 6.17 -1.92 11.67
N TYR A 217 6.44 -1.72 12.96
CA TYR A 217 5.91 -2.56 14.04
C TYR A 217 4.39 -2.42 14.19
N LEU A 218 3.84 -1.20 14.12
CA LEU A 218 2.39 -1.00 14.11
C LEU A 218 1.74 -1.62 12.87
N ALA A 219 2.40 -1.60 11.70
CA ALA A 219 1.90 -2.25 10.49
C ALA A 219 1.85 -3.78 10.66
N ALA A 220 2.89 -4.39 11.24
CA ALA A 220 2.90 -5.82 11.55
C ALA A 220 1.78 -6.20 12.54
N LEU A 221 1.61 -5.42 13.61
CA LEU A 221 0.50 -5.58 14.55
C LEU A 221 -0.86 -5.42 13.86
N SER A 222 -0.98 -4.48 12.91
CA SER A 222 -2.21 -4.25 12.16
C SER A 222 -2.57 -5.42 11.25
N VAL A 223 -1.59 -6.15 10.71
CA VAL A 223 -1.84 -7.38 9.94
C VAL A 223 -2.40 -8.45 10.86
N LEU A 224 -1.78 -8.66 12.02
CA LEU A 224 -2.26 -9.66 12.98
C LEU A 224 -3.65 -9.32 13.52
N ALA A 225 -3.90 -8.05 13.86
CA ALA A 225 -5.20 -7.57 14.31
C ALA A 225 -6.30 -7.88 13.30
N ARG A 226 -6.05 -7.59 12.02
CA ARG A 226 -6.99 -7.92 10.93
C ARG A 226 -7.24 -9.42 10.82
N TRP A 227 -6.20 -10.26 10.94
CA TRP A 227 -6.39 -11.71 10.90
C TRP A 227 -7.20 -12.25 12.08
N VAL A 228 -7.08 -11.63 13.26
CA VAL A 228 -7.92 -11.96 14.42
C VAL A 228 -9.33 -11.48 14.19
N ASP A 229 -9.52 -10.23 13.75
CA ASP A 229 -10.84 -9.61 13.58
C ASP A 229 -11.67 -10.25 12.46
N ASP A 230 -11.02 -10.68 11.37
CA ASP A 230 -11.69 -11.39 10.26
C ASP A 230 -11.97 -12.88 10.57
N ALA A 231 -11.29 -13.47 11.57
CA ALA A 231 -11.45 -14.89 11.87
C ALA A 231 -12.81 -15.20 12.51
N GLU A 232 -13.39 -16.34 12.13
CA GLU A 232 -14.59 -16.89 12.74
C GLU A 232 -14.26 -17.51 14.10
N VAL A 233 -15.11 -17.27 15.10
CA VAL A 233 -14.96 -17.88 16.42
C VAL A 233 -15.66 -19.23 16.42
N GLU A 234 -14.89 -20.31 16.54
CA GLU A 234 -15.39 -21.66 16.74
C GLU A 234 -15.48 -21.94 18.24
N VAL A 235 -16.69 -22.23 18.72
CA VAL A 235 -16.99 -22.65 20.09
C VAL A 235 -17.28 -24.14 20.14
N ALA A 236 -17.17 -24.74 21.32
CA ALA A 236 -17.61 -26.11 21.51
C ALA A 236 -19.11 -26.26 21.19
N PRO A 237 -19.54 -27.42 20.65
CA PRO A 237 -20.96 -27.74 20.48
C PRO A 237 -21.76 -27.67 21.78
#